data_AF-A0A147FBP4-F1
#
_entry.id   AF-A0A147FBP4-F1
#
_cell.length_a   1.000
_cell.length_b   1.000
_cell.length_c   1.000
_cell.angle_alpha   90.00
_cell.angle_beta   90.00
_cell.angle_gamma   90.00
#
_symmetry.space_group_name_H-M   'P 1'
#
loop_
_entity.id
_entity.type
_entity.pdbx_description
1 polymer ?
#
loop_
_entity_poly.entity_id
_entity_poly.type
_entity_poly.pdbx_seq_one_letter_code
_entity_poly.pdbx_strand_id
1 'polypeptide(L)'
;MMSRVLSTEQAKSAIQQIQSIVNGGFTDQISQLDAQGRILSDPNVWDGPLAAQFRGSTWPETKAALDKAKQELEELRTQLNSISQNIFSAGGGS
;
A
#
# COMPACT_ATOMS: atom_id res chain seq x y z
N MET A 1 -16.60 13.47 30.69
CA MET A 1 -15.83 14.47 29.92
C MET A 1 -15.77 14.00 28.48
N MET A 2 -16.44 14.69 27.54
CA MET A 2 -16.36 14.32 26.13
C MET A 2 -14.96 14.63 25.60
N SER A 3 -14.23 13.59 25.19
CA SER A 3 -12.92 13.73 24.53
C SER A 3 -13.10 14.58 23.29
N ARG A 4 -12.73 15.86 23.34
CA ARG A 4 -12.91 16.79 22.23
C ARG A 4 -11.95 16.35 21.13
N VAL A 5 -12.49 15.70 20.10
CA VAL A 5 -11.76 15.36 18.89
C VAL A 5 -11.25 16.66 18.29
N LEU A 6 -9.97 16.97 18.49
CA LEU A 6 -9.32 18.14 17.90
C LEU A 6 -8.84 17.73 16.51
N SER A 7 -9.77 17.55 15.59
CA SER A 7 -9.47 17.33 14.17
C SER A 7 -9.03 18.63 13.54
N THR A 8 -7.76 18.97 13.76
CA THR A 8 -7.15 20.14 13.14
C THR A 8 -7.18 19.99 11.62
N GLU A 9 -7.29 21.11 10.88
CA GLU A 9 -7.26 21.10 9.41
C GLU A 9 -6.01 20.41 8.85
N GLN A 10 -4.91 20.44 9.61
CA GLN A 10 -3.67 19.72 9.34
C GLN A 10 -3.88 18.20 9.33
N ALA A 11 -4.66 17.63 10.25
CA ALA A 11 -4.94 16.20 10.29
C ALA A 11 -5.77 15.76 9.08
N LYS A 12 -6.78 16.56 8.69
CA LYS A 12 -7.60 16.30 7.49
C LYS A 12 -6.76 16.32 6.22
N SER A 13 -5.90 17.34 6.07
CA SER A 13 -4.99 17.47 4.94
C SER A 13 -4.00 16.30 4.86
N ALA A 14 -3.42 15.88 5.99
CA ALA A 14 -2.52 14.73 6.02
C ALA A 14 -3.23 13.42 5.61
N ILE A 15 -4.46 13.18 6.09
CA ILE A 15 -5.26 12.00 5.71
C ILE A 15 -5.51 12.00 4.20
N GLN A 16 -5.92 13.13 3.63
CA GLN A 16 -6.17 13.25 2.19
C GLN A 16 -4.89 13.01 1.38
N GLN A 17 -3.75 13.54 1.82
CA GLN A 17 -2.47 13.34 1.16
C GLN A 17 -2.06 11.87 1.18
N ILE A 18 -2.20 11.18 2.32
CA ILE A 18 -1.89 9.74 2.43
C ILE A 18 -2.83 8.93 1.53
N GLN A 19 -4.13 9.21 1.54
CA GLN A 19 -5.10 8.57 0.64
C GLN A 19 -4.71 8.78 -0.82
N SER A 20 -4.29 9.98 -1.21
CA SER A 20 -3.85 10.25 -2.59
C SER A 20 -2.58 9.50 -2.96
N ILE A 21 -1.61 9.34 -2.05
CA ILE A 21 -0.38 8.58 -2.31
C ILE A 21 -0.70 7.09 -2.47
N VAL A 22 -1.50 6.55 -1.55
CA VAL A 22 -1.87 5.12 -1.56
C VAL A 22 -2.72 4.78 -2.79
N ASN A 23 -3.69 5.64 -3.13
CA ASN A 23 -4.56 5.44 -4.31
C ASN A 23 -3.88 5.87 -5.63
N GLY A 24 -2.78 6.61 -5.58
CA GLY A 24 -2.17 7.29 -6.73
C GLY A 24 -1.19 6.44 -7.56
N GLY A 25 -1.15 5.12 -7.36
CA GLY A 25 -0.38 4.21 -8.20
C GLY A 25 0.61 3.32 -7.48
N PHE A 26 0.72 3.35 -6.14
CA PHE A 26 1.61 2.44 -5.44
C PHE A 26 1.22 0.96 -5.64
N THR A 27 -0.08 0.66 -5.57
CA THR A 27 -0.59 -0.68 -5.88
C THR A 27 -0.31 -1.09 -7.32
N ASP A 28 -0.44 -0.14 -8.26
CA ASP A 28 -0.16 -0.39 -9.67
C ASP A 28 1.33 -0.64 -9.91
N GLN A 29 2.21 0.12 -9.23
CA GLN A 29 3.66 -0.07 -9.27
C GLN A 29 4.06 -1.45 -8.74
N ILE A 30 3.45 -1.92 -7.64
CA ILE A 30 3.65 -3.29 -7.14
C ILE A 30 3.22 -4.31 -8.19
N SER A 31 2.07 -4.12 -8.84
CA SER A 31 1.59 -5.01 -9.88
C SER A 31 2.52 -5.04 -11.10
N GLN A 32 3.08 -3.89 -11.48
CA GLN A 32 4.05 -3.79 -12.58
C GLN A 32 5.37 -4.49 -12.23
N LEU A 33 5.86 -4.30 -11.00
CA LEU A 33 7.04 -4.99 -10.49
C LEU A 33 6.81 -6.51 -10.50
N ASP A 34 5.62 -6.95 -10.10
CA ASP A 34 5.24 -8.37 -10.11
C ASP A 34 5.27 -8.98 -11.52
N ALA A 35 4.77 -8.24 -12.52
CA ALA A 35 4.82 -8.65 -13.91
C ALA A 35 6.27 -8.84 -14.41
N GLN A 36 7.17 -7.90 -14.09
CA GLN A 36 8.58 -8.01 -14.48
C GLN A 36 9.28 -9.17 -13.77
N GLY A 37 9.03 -9.35 -12.47
CA GLY A 37 9.61 -10.47 -11.72
C GLY A 37 9.15 -11.84 -12.22
N ARG A 38 7.90 -11.95 -12.69
CA ARG A 38 7.42 -13.16 -13.38
C ARG A 38 8.13 -13.42 -14.70
N ILE A 39 8.33 -12.39 -15.52
CA ILE A 39 9.07 -12.50 -16.80
C ILE A 39 10.49 -12.99 -16.53
N LEU A 40 11.18 -12.42 -15.53
CA LEU A 40 12.54 -12.84 -15.15
C LEU A 40 12.58 -14.22 -14.48
N SER A 41 11.48 -14.70 -13.92
CA SER A 41 11.40 -16.03 -13.32
C SER A 41 11.15 -17.14 -14.35
N ASP A 42 10.78 -16.79 -15.59
CA ASP A 42 10.53 -17.75 -16.66
C ASP A 42 11.86 -18.31 -17.22
N PRO A 43 12.12 -19.63 -17.11
CA PRO A 43 13.33 -20.24 -17.65
C PRO A 43 13.47 -20.10 -19.17
N ASN A 44 12.38 -19.86 -19.91
CA ASN A 44 12.44 -19.62 -21.35
C ASN A 44 12.93 -18.19 -21.69
N VAL A 45 12.86 -17.27 -20.74
CA VAL A 45 13.31 -15.88 -20.88
C VAL A 45 14.71 -15.69 -20.31
N TRP A 46 14.97 -16.23 -19.13
CA TRP A 46 16.27 -16.19 -18.47
C TRP A 46 16.54 -17.49 -17.72
N ASP A 47 17.65 -18.16 -18.06
CA ASP A 47 18.10 -19.37 -17.39
C ASP A 47 19.59 -19.33 -17.02
N GLY A 48 19.96 -20.20 -16.09
CA GLY A 48 21.31 -20.30 -15.53
C GLY A 48 21.31 -20.28 -14.00
N PRO A 49 22.48 -20.43 -13.35
CA PRO A 49 22.57 -20.56 -11.90
C PRO A 49 21.95 -19.38 -11.13
N LEU A 50 22.16 -18.14 -11.60
CA LEU A 50 21.59 -16.94 -10.99
C LEU A 50 20.08 -16.82 -11.23
N ALA A 51 19.59 -17.25 -12.40
CA ALA A 51 18.16 -17.27 -12.70
C ALA A 51 17.43 -18.28 -11.79
N ALA A 52 18.05 -19.45 -11.55
CA ALA A 52 17.55 -20.46 -10.63
C ALA A 52 17.47 -19.93 -9.19
N GLN A 53 18.49 -19.21 -8.72
CA GLN A 53 18.47 -18.56 -7.41
C GLN A 53 17.36 -17.49 -7.33
N PHE A 54 17.25 -16.65 -8.37
CA PHE A 54 16.26 -15.60 -8.42
C PHE A 54 14.82 -16.15 -8.35
N ARG A 55 14.47 -17.11 -9.22
CA ARG A 55 13.13 -17.72 -9.26
C ARG A 55 12.85 -18.64 -8.07
N GLY A 56 13.89 -19.20 -7.46
CA GLY A 56 13.77 -20.13 -6.33
C GLY A 56 13.66 -19.47 -4.96
N SER A 57 14.24 -18.29 -4.77
CA SER A 57 14.28 -17.62 -3.45
C SER A 57 14.09 -16.11 -3.55
N THR A 58 14.92 -15.40 -4.29
CA THR A 58 14.96 -13.92 -4.25
C THR A 58 13.62 -13.29 -4.64
N TRP A 59 13.04 -13.75 -5.74
CA TRP A 59 11.79 -13.20 -6.24
C TRP A 59 10.58 -13.63 -5.39
N PRO A 60 10.37 -14.92 -5.05
CA PRO A 60 9.30 -15.31 -4.14
C PRO A 60 9.28 -14.57 -2.80
N GLU A 61 10.45 -14.39 -2.17
CA GLU A 61 10.57 -13.65 -0.91
C GLU A 61 10.21 -12.18 -1.06
N THR A 62 10.72 -11.54 -2.12
CA THR A 62 10.40 -10.14 -2.44
C THR A 62 8.92 -9.97 -2.73
N LYS A 63 8.33 -10.87 -3.53
CA LYS A 63 6.90 -10.87 -3.86
C LYS A 63 6.04 -10.97 -2.60
N ALA A 64 6.38 -11.87 -1.68
CA ALA A 64 5.65 -12.01 -0.42
C ALA A 64 5.67 -10.72 0.42
N ALA A 65 6.82 -10.02 0.46
CA ALA A 65 6.93 -8.73 1.14
C ALA A 65 6.10 -7.63 0.44
N LEU A 66 6.09 -7.61 -0.90
CA LEU A 66 5.28 -6.66 -1.69
C LEU A 66 3.78 -6.91 -1.51
N ASP A 67 3.34 -8.17 -1.52
CA ASP A 67 1.96 -8.56 -1.30
C ASP A 67 1.50 -8.15 0.11
N LYS A 68 2.36 -8.37 1.12
CA LYS A 68 2.11 -7.91 2.50
C LYS A 68 2.01 -6.38 2.57
N ALA A 69 2.94 -5.66 1.95
CA ALA A 69 2.91 -4.20 1.93
C ALA A 69 1.63 -3.66 1.27
N LYS A 70 1.17 -4.30 0.19
CA LYS A 70 -0.11 -3.97 -0.46
C LYS A 70 -1.28 -4.15 0.51
N GLN A 71 -1.35 -5.28 1.20
CA GLN A 71 -2.40 -5.53 2.19
C GLN A 71 -2.39 -4.49 3.31
N GLU A 72 -1.22 -4.23 3.91
CA GLU A 72 -1.08 -3.27 5.00
C GLU A 72 -1.51 -1.85 4.57
N LEU A 73 -1.26 -1.46 3.33
CA LEU A 73 -1.69 -0.18 2.79
C LEU A 73 -3.20 -0.11 2.50
N GLU A 74 -3.81 -1.22 2.07
CA GLU A 74 -5.27 -1.30 1.92
C GLU A 74 -5.98 -1.22 3.28
N GLU A 75 -5.42 -1.85 4.30
CA GLU A 75 -5.88 -1.74 5.70
C GLU A 75 -5.72 -0.30 6.21
N LEU A 76 -4.56 0.31 6.01
CA LEU A 76 -4.31 1.70 6.37
C LEU A 76 -5.32 2.64 5.70
N ARG A 77 -5.57 2.47 4.39
CA ARG A 77 -6.58 3.26 3.66
C ARG A 77 -7.96 3.14 4.31
N THR A 78 -8.35 1.92 4.67
CA THR A 78 -9.65 1.65 5.30
C THR A 78 -9.75 2.31 6.67
N GLN A 79 -8.69 2.22 7.49
CA GLN A 79 -8.63 2.90 8.79
C GLN A 79 -8.70 4.42 8.65
N LEU A 80 -7.96 5.00 7.69
CA LEU A 80 -7.96 6.44 7.44
C LEU A 80 -9.32 6.94 6.94
N ASN A 81 -10.05 6.15 6.14
CA ASN A 81 -11.42 6.46 5.76
C ASN A 81 -12.34 6.56 6.99
N SER A 82 -12.26 5.60 7.90
CA SER A 82 -13.04 5.60 9.15
C SER A 82 -12.67 6.78 10.06
N ILE A 83 -11.38 7.07 10.21
CA ILE A 83 -10.89 8.22 10.99
C ILE A 83 -11.43 9.52 10.38
N SER A 84 -11.32 9.67 9.06
CA SER A 84 -11.85 10.80 8.30
C SER A 84 -13.35 10.99 8.55
N GLN A 85 -14.16 9.94 8.40
CA GLN A 85 -15.61 9.98 8.65
C GLN A 85 -15.94 10.41 10.08
N ASN A 86 -15.25 9.86 11.07
CA ASN A 86 -15.44 10.22 12.48
C ASN A 86 -15.07 11.68 12.75
N ILE A 87 -13.96 12.17 12.17
CA ILE A 87 -13.50 13.55 12.25
C ILE A 87 -14.50 14.52 11.63
N PHE A 88 -15.01 14.23 10.42
CA PHE A 88 -15.94 15.10 9.70
C PHE A 88 -17.34 15.09 10.33
N SER A 89 -17.81 13.93 10.81
CA SER A 89 -19.08 13.81 11.53
C SER A 89 -19.05 14.55 12.88
N ALA A 90 -17.96 14.42 13.64
CA ALA A 90 -17.80 15.11 14.92
C ALA A 90 -17.62 16.64 14.78
N GLY A 91 -17.21 17.12 13.60
CA GLY A 91 -17.00 18.55 13.32
C GLY A 91 -18.20 19.26 12.69
N GLY A 92 -19.27 18.55 12.31
CA GLY A 92 -20.45 19.12 11.64
C GLY A 92 -21.45 19.85 12.55
N GLY A 93 -21.11 20.00 13.83
CA GLY A 93 -21.93 20.70 14.82
C GLY A 93 -21.26 21.97 15.34
N SER A 94 -21.23 23.03 14.53
CA SER A 94 -21.05 24.44 14.93
C SER A 94 -21.62 25.35 13.86
#